data_AF-A0A497CB06-F1
#
_entry.id   AF-A0A497CB06-F1
#
_cell.length_a   1.000
_cell.length_b   1.000
_cell.length_c   1.000
_cell.angle_alpha   90.00
_cell.angle_beta   90.00
_cell.angle_gamma   90.00
#
_symmetry.space_group_name_H-M   'P 1'
#
loop_
_entity.id
_entity.type
_entity.pdbx_description
1 polymer ?
#
loop_
_entity_poly.entity_id
_entity_poly.type
_entity_poly.pdbx_seq_one_letter_code
_entity_poly.pdbx_strand_id
1 'polypeptide(L)'
;MSENTALAKEKKSSLWKWQIGLAVFFLLFVTLAGGGIGYWANIQETPNPQATQAMMEMLVAIQEQFYLGKQALEAERYEEAKAHFEYVIRADNNFPEAKERLAEALIGLYTEPSSTPTPNLQITPTITPTLKVPDKAELLYQARALLKSGEWTLAVETLQTLRFFHPEYQLAEIDALLFIALYNRGMVYLAEGDLAGGIYDLERAARFSVLDEEAKNKQEWASFYLAGVSYWELDWRKAAYYFSLMVDEAPDFQDASGITAQERYQEAAWQYAEVLVKKADWCEAERYFKIALEHGGEAALEENLNNAAKMCEEMEDFEEEGD
;
A
#
# COMPACT_ATOMS: atom_id res chain seq x y z
N MET A 1 89.17 -43.80 -31.63
CA MET A 1 88.44 -45.03 -31.25
C MET A 1 87.57 -44.68 -30.06
N SER A 2 86.24 -44.74 -30.05
CA SER A 2 85.15 -45.05 -30.99
C SER A 2 83.89 -44.64 -30.20
N GLU A 3 82.96 -43.84 -30.75
CA GLU A 3 81.61 -44.27 -31.19
C GLU A 3 80.88 -45.22 -30.19
N ASN A 4 79.62 -45.07 -29.76
CA ASN A 4 78.45 -44.34 -30.27
C ASN A 4 77.26 -44.44 -29.28
N THR A 5 76.43 -43.39 -29.24
CA THR A 5 74.94 -43.29 -29.19
C THR A 5 74.03 -44.14 -28.27
N ALA A 6 73.10 -43.46 -27.58
CA ALA A 6 71.62 -43.67 -27.60
C ALA A 6 70.93 -42.72 -26.58
N LEU A 7 70.39 -41.57 -26.99
CA LEU A 7 68.97 -41.31 -27.32
C LEU A 7 67.94 -41.73 -26.24
N ALA A 8 67.45 -40.74 -25.47
CA ALA A 8 66.11 -40.77 -24.89
C ALA A 8 65.35 -39.50 -25.31
N LYS A 9 64.27 -39.73 -26.04
CA LYS A 9 63.46 -38.80 -26.84
C LYS A 9 62.46 -38.04 -25.97
N GLU A 10 62.30 -36.74 -26.24
CA GLU A 10 61.31 -35.84 -25.63
C GLU A 10 59.88 -36.41 -25.62
N LYS A 11 59.20 -36.30 -24.47
CA LYS A 11 57.74 -36.35 -24.36
C LYS A 11 57.23 -34.96 -23.95
N LYS A 12 57.41 -33.97 -24.83
CA LYS A 12 57.04 -32.56 -24.60
C LYS A 12 56.00 -32.06 -25.62
N SER A 13 54.92 -32.82 -25.83
CA SER A 13 53.86 -32.42 -26.79
C SER A 13 52.42 -32.53 -26.28
N SER A 14 52.18 -33.05 -25.06
CA SER A 14 50.82 -33.09 -24.47
C SER A 14 50.54 -32.00 -23.44
N LEU A 15 51.57 -31.43 -22.80
CA LEU A 15 51.41 -30.35 -21.81
C LEU A 15 51.19 -28.98 -22.47
N TRP A 16 51.79 -28.75 -23.65
CA TRP A 16 51.60 -27.48 -24.38
C TRP A 16 50.18 -27.35 -24.97
N LYS A 17 49.62 -28.45 -25.46
CA LYS A 17 48.22 -28.48 -25.94
C LYS A 17 47.22 -28.24 -24.80
N TRP A 18 47.50 -28.73 -23.59
CA TRP A 18 46.68 -28.49 -22.41
C TRP A 18 46.75 -27.02 -21.94
N GLN A 19 47.94 -26.41 -21.96
CA GLN A 19 48.11 -24.99 -21.62
C GLN A 19 47.42 -24.04 -22.62
N ILE A 20 47.44 -24.35 -23.92
CA ILE A 20 46.70 -23.57 -24.92
C ILE A 20 45.18 -23.72 -24.71
N GLY A 21 44.70 -24.93 -24.43
CA GLY A 21 43.28 -25.17 -24.14
C GLY A 21 42.79 -24.40 -22.91
N LEU A 22 43.60 -24.34 -21.84
CA LEU A 22 43.27 -23.63 -20.61
C LEU A 22 43.30 -22.11 -20.79
N ALA A 23 44.20 -21.59 -21.62
CA ALA A 23 44.24 -20.17 -21.98
C ALA A 23 43.03 -19.75 -22.84
N VAL A 24 42.61 -20.58 -23.80
CA VAL A 24 41.40 -20.31 -24.61
C VAL A 24 40.14 -20.42 -23.76
N PHE A 25 40.08 -21.37 -22.83
CA PHE A 25 38.97 -21.48 -21.88
C PHE A 25 38.89 -20.27 -20.93
N PHE A 26 40.03 -19.79 -20.41
CA PHE A 26 40.07 -18.58 -19.57
C PHE A 26 39.68 -17.32 -20.36
N LEU A 27 40.09 -17.22 -21.63
CA LEU A 27 39.73 -16.09 -22.49
C LEU A 27 38.22 -16.11 -22.83
N LEU A 28 37.65 -17.30 -23.10
CA LEU A 28 36.20 -17.47 -23.27
C LEU A 28 35.42 -17.18 -21.98
N PHE A 29 35.94 -17.60 -20.81
CA PHE A 29 35.32 -17.32 -19.52
C PHE A 29 35.35 -15.83 -19.18
N VAL A 30 36.41 -15.11 -19.52
CA VAL A 30 36.47 -13.64 -19.38
C VAL A 30 35.50 -12.93 -20.34
N THR A 31 35.24 -13.45 -21.54
CA THR A 31 34.21 -12.89 -22.43
C THR A 31 32.77 -13.23 -22.01
N LEU A 32 32.54 -14.37 -21.38
CA LEU A 32 31.22 -14.77 -20.86
C LEU A 32 30.91 -14.15 -19.49
N ALA A 33 31.91 -13.91 -18.64
CA ALA A 33 31.78 -13.19 -17.38
C ALA A 33 31.92 -11.66 -17.55
N GLY A 34 32.53 -11.20 -18.65
CA GLY A 34 32.73 -9.77 -18.99
C GLY A 34 31.57 -9.12 -19.73
N GLY A 35 30.47 -9.83 -19.99
CA GLY A 35 29.24 -9.27 -20.55
C GLY A 35 28.33 -8.56 -19.53
N GLY A 36 28.72 -8.51 -18.25
CA GLY A 36 27.88 -8.01 -17.14
C GLY A 36 28.38 -6.77 -16.42
N ILE A 37 29.47 -6.12 -16.87
CA ILE A 37 30.02 -4.92 -16.22
C ILE A 37 30.24 -3.83 -17.27
N GLY A 38 29.14 -3.34 -17.84
CA GLY A 38 29.13 -2.25 -18.81
C GLY A 38 27.79 -1.52 -18.93
N TYR A 39 26.85 -1.77 -18.01
CA TYR A 39 25.49 -1.21 -18.04
C TYR A 39 25.14 -0.37 -16.80
N TRP A 40 26.14 0.22 -16.15
CA TRP A 40 25.93 1.22 -15.08
C TRP A 40 26.77 2.48 -15.30
N ALA A 41 27.12 2.77 -16.55
CA ALA A 41 27.58 4.09 -16.93
C ALA A 41 26.35 5.01 -17.04
N ASN A 42 26.09 5.76 -15.96
CA ASN A 42 25.41 7.05 -15.92
C ASN A 42 24.45 7.35 -17.10
N ILE A 43 23.22 6.85 -17.00
CA ILE A 43 22.08 7.59 -17.54
C ILE A 43 21.73 8.63 -16.48
N GLN A 44 22.52 9.70 -16.41
CA GLN A 44 21.87 10.99 -16.25
C GLN A 44 21.18 11.19 -17.59
N GLU A 45 19.95 10.68 -17.69
CA GLU A 45 18.97 11.33 -18.55
C GLU A 45 18.95 12.75 -18.01
N THR A 46 19.70 13.65 -18.64
CA THR A 46 19.37 15.07 -18.57
C THR A 46 17.90 15.08 -18.97
N PRO A 47 16.96 15.37 -18.06
CA PRO A 47 15.55 15.43 -18.41
C PRO A 47 15.49 16.34 -19.63
N ASN A 48 15.07 15.82 -20.79
CA ASN A 48 14.90 16.66 -21.96
C ASN A 48 13.95 17.77 -21.49
N PRO A 49 14.41 19.03 -21.36
CA PRO A 49 13.61 20.06 -20.71
C PRO A 49 12.26 20.22 -21.41
N GLN A 50 12.17 19.90 -22.71
CA GLN A 50 10.92 19.88 -23.46
C GLN A 50 9.99 18.73 -23.09
N ALA A 51 10.52 17.53 -22.81
CA ALA A 51 9.71 16.39 -22.37
C ALA A 51 9.23 16.56 -20.91
N THR A 52 10.07 17.13 -20.06
CA THR A 52 9.71 17.49 -18.68
C THR A 52 8.70 18.63 -18.65
N GLN A 53 8.83 19.64 -19.52
CA GLN A 53 7.82 20.70 -19.68
C GLN A 53 6.49 20.14 -20.15
N ALA A 54 6.47 19.28 -21.17
CA ALA A 54 5.23 18.68 -21.68
C ALA A 54 4.54 17.77 -20.64
N MET A 55 5.30 17.01 -19.84
CA MET A 55 4.75 16.25 -18.72
C MET A 55 4.16 17.17 -17.63
N MET A 56 4.85 18.26 -17.30
CA MET A 56 4.36 19.23 -16.33
C MET A 56 3.08 19.91 -16.82
N GLU A 57 3.01 20.31 -18.09
CA GLU A 57 1.80 20.88 -18.71
C GLU A 57 0.61 19.91 -18.66
N MET A 58 0.85 18.63 -18.93
CA MET A 58 -0.19 17.59 -18.84
C MET A 58 -0.67 17.40 -17.40
N LEU A 59 0.25 17.36 -16.42
CA LEU A 59 -0.10 17.25 -15.00
C LEU A 59 -0.89 18.47 -14.49
N VAL A 60 -0.55 19.68 -14.95
CA VAL A 60 -1.32 20.91 -14.62
C VAL A 60 -2.74 20.77 -15.15
N ALA A 61 -2.89 20.36 -16.41
CA ALA A 61 -4.20 20.20 -17.05
C ALA A 61 -5.05 19.14 -16.32
N ILE A 62 -4.45 18.03 -15.89
CA ILE A 62 -5.13 17.01 -15.09
C ILE A 62 -5.65 17.60 -13.78
N GLN A 63 -4.81 18.32 -13.03
CA GLN A 63 -5.18 18.91 -11.75
C GLN A 63 -6.27 19.98 -11.88
N GLU A 64 -6.20 20.80 -12.93
CA GLU A 64 -7.23 21.80 -13.25
C GLU A 64 -8.57 21.14 -13.55
N GLN A 65 -8.57 20.10 -14.38
CA GLN A 65 -9.78 19.35 -14.69
C GLN A 65 -10.38 18.71 -13.44
N PHE A 66 -9.56 18.17 -12.54
CA PHE A 66 -10.05 17.66 -11.26
C PHE A 66 -10.72 18.75 -10.41
N TYR A 67 -10.13 19.94 -10.34
CA TYR A 67 -10.69 21.07 -9.58
C TYR A 67 -12.02 21.58 -10.17
N LEU A 68 -12.11 21.70 -11.50
CA LEU A 68 -13.36 22.05 -12.18
C LEU A 68 -14.44 21.00 -11.93
N GLY A 69 -14.08 19.72 -11.91
CA GLY A 69 -14.97 18.64 -11.53
C GLY A 69 -15.53 18.79 -10.12
N LYS A 70 -14.68 19.16 -9.15
CA LYS A 70 -15.12 19.41 -7.76
C LYS A 70 -16.08 20.60 -7.66
N GLN A 71 -15.79 21.71 -8.33
CA GLN A 71 -16.70 22.87 -8.33
C GLN A 71 -18.05 22.54 -8.98
N ALA A 72 -18.05 21.76 -10.07
CA ALA A 72 -19.27 21.32 -10.71
C ALA A 72 -20.07 20.40 -9.78
N LEU A 73 -19.41 19.51 -9.05
CA LEU A 73 -20.05 18.63 -8.07
C LEU A 73 -20.67 19.39 -6.90
N GLU A 74 -19.95 20.36 -6.32
CA GLU A 74 -20.46 21.26 -5.27
C GLU A 74 -21.64 22.12 -5.74
N ALA A 75 -21.68 22.45 -7.03
CA ALA A 75 -22.77 23.20 -7.66
C ALA A 75 -23.89 22.31 -8.19
N GLU A 76 -23.90 21.01 -7.84
CA GLU A 76 -24.89 20.00 -8.27
C GLU A 76 -24.98 19.85 -9.81
N ARG A 77 -23.94 20.28 -10.55
CA ARG A 77 -23.80 20.11 -12.01
C ARG A 77 -23.14 18.77 -12.31
N TYR A 78 -23.86 17.69 -12.04
CA TYR A 78 -23.33 16.34 -12.03
C TYR A 78 -22.78 15.86 -13.39
N GLU A 79 -23.39 16.23 -14.53
CA GLU A 79 -22.88 15.87 -15.85
C GLU A 79 -21.54 16.53 -16.18
N GLU A 80 -21.36 17.80 -15.79
CA GLU A 80 -20.12 18.54 -15.96
C GLU A 80 -19.02 17.96 -15.06
N ALA A 81 -19.35 17.68 -13.80
CA ALA A 81 -18.46 17.02 -12.86
C ALA A 81 -17.96 15.67 -13.39
N LYS A 82 -18.88 14.84 -13.88
CA LYS A 82 -18.56 13.55 -14.50
C LYS A 82 -17.55 13.69 -15.64
N ALA A 83 -17.78 14.61 -16.58
CA ALA A 83 -16.91 14.81 -17.74
C ALA A 83 -15.48 15.18 -17.33
N HIS A 84 -15.34 16.05 -16.33
CA HIS A 84 -14.06 16.45 -15.77
C HIS A 84 -13.33 15.29 -15.08
N PHE A 85 -14.01 14.51 -14.23
CA PHE A 85 -13.37 13.38 -13.56
C PHE A 85 -13.01 12.23 -14.51
N GLU A 86 -13.82 11.97 -15.55
CA GLU A 86 -13.47 11.00 -16.59
C GLU A 86 -12.22 11.43 -17.39
N TYR A 87 -12.06 12.73 -17.65
CA TYR A 87 -10.85 13.25 -18.27
C TYR A 87 -9.62 13.00 -17.39
N VAL A 88 -9.73 13.29 -16.09
CA VAL A 88 -8.67 13.07 -15.10
C VAL A 88 -8.27 11.60 -15.05
N ILE A 89 -9.22 10.68 -14.94
CA ILE A 89 -8.94 9.23 -14.87
C ILE A 89 -8.32 8.70 -16.16
N ARG A 90 -8.72 9.24 -17.32
CA ARG A 90 -8.14 8.85 -18.61
C ARG A 90 -6.67 9.28 -18.74
N ALA A 91 -6.34 10.43 -18.15
CA ALA A 91 -5.01 11.02 -18.21
C ALA A 91 -4.08 10.50 -17.09
N ASP A 92 -4.63 10.21 -15.90
CA ASP A 92 -3.98 9.54 -14.78
C ASP A 92 -4.98 8.61 -14.06
N ASN A 93 -4.88 7.31 -14.35
CA ASN A 93 -5.75 6.29 -13.75
C ASN A 93 -5.50 6.07 -12.25
N ASN A 94 -4.35 6.50 -11.72
CA ASN A 94 -4.00 6.36 -10.31
C ASN A 94 -4.22 7.66 -9.51
N PHE A 95 -4.89 8.65 -10.11
CA PHE A 95 -5.22 9.89 -9.41
C PHE A 95 -6.09 9.58 -8.17
N PRO A 96 -5.60 9.84 -6.94
CA PRO A 96 -6.13 9.21 -5.71
C PRO A 96 -7.62 9.45 -5.46
N GLU A 97 -8.14 10.62 -5.83
CA GLU A 97 -9.50 11.05 -5.47
C GLU A 97 -10.48 11.07 -6.68
N ALA A 98 -10.00 10.90 -7.91
CA ALA A 98 -10.82 11.14 -9.11
C ALA A 98 -11.93 10.09 -9.29
N LYS A 99 -11.67 8.84 -8.90
CA LYS A 99 -12.65 7.74 -9.02
C LYS A 99 -13.80 7.88 -8.02
N GLU A 100 -13.48 8.30 -6.80
CA GLU A 100 -14.47 8.54 -5.75
C GLU A 100 -15.38 9.72 -6.13
N ARG A 101 -14.81 10.84 -6.56
CA ARG A 101 -15.59 12.00 -7.02
C ARG A 101 -16.42 11.75 -8.27
N LEU A 102 -15.94 10.88 -9.17
CA LEU A 102 -16.74 10.40 -10.30
C LEU A 102 -17.96 9.59 -9.82
N ALA A 103 -17.79 8.73 -8.80
CA ALA A 103 -18.90 7.97 -8.23
C ALA A 103 -19.96 8.88 -7.59
N GLU A 104 -19.52 9.90 -6.84
CA GLU A 104 -20.42 10.94 -6.29
C GLU A 104 -21.22 11.66 -7.39
N ALA A 105 -20.56 12.06 -8.48
CA ALA A 105 -21.21 12.68 -9.62
C ALA A 105 -22.26 11.75 -10.26
N LEU A 106 -21.92 10.47 -10.45
CA LEU A 106 -22.85 9.48 -11.01
C LEU A 106 -24.07 9.27 -10.11
N ILE A 107 -23.90 9.20 -8.79
CA ILE A 107 -25.01 9.05 -7.84
C ILE A 107 -25.97 10.25 -7.95
N GLY A 108 -25.44 11.48 -8.00
CA GLY A 108 -26.25 12.69 -8.18
C GLY A 108 -27.15 12.65 -9.43
N LEU A 109 -26.62 12.13 -10.55
CA LEU A 109 -27.39 11.92 -11.79
C LEU A 109 -28.55 10.92 -11.64
N TYR A 110 -28.40 9.91 -10.79
CA TYR A 110 -29.44 8.90 -10.56
C TYR A 110 -30.50 9.36 -9.56
N THR A 111 -30.18 10.32 -8.69
CA THR A 111 -31.07 10.81 -7.63
C THR A 111 -31.94 12.01 -8.04
N GLU A 112 -31.62 12.70 -9.14
CA GLU A 112 -32.45 13.81 -9.64
C GLU A 112 -33.45 13.38 -10.73
N PRO A 113 -34.74 13.80 -10.65
CA PRO A 113 -35.67 13.65 -11.75
C PRO A 113 -35.29 14.62 -12.88
N SER A 114 -34.57 14.10 -13.88
CA SER A 114 -34.18 14.80 -15.12
C SER A 114 -35.35 15.60 -15.72
N SER A 115 -35.32 16.92 -15.57
CA SER A 115 -36.16 17.85 -16.34
C SER A 115 -35.37 19.10 -16.72
N THR A 116 -34.50 19.01 -17.72
CA THR A 116 -34.15 20.18 -18.55
C THR A 116 -33.56 19.74 -19.89
N PRO A 117 -34.00 20.32 -21.03
CA PRO A 117 -33.46 19.98 -22.34
C PRO A 117 -31.99 20.38 -22.44
N THR A 118 -31.20 19.47 -23.01
CA THR A 118 -29.79 19.62 -23.37
C THR A 118 -29.49 21.01 -23.95
N PRO A 119 -28.73 21.87 -23.26
CA PRO A 119 -28.07 22.98 -23.91
C PRO A 119 -27.01 22.37 -24.82
N ASN A 120 -26.97 22.83 -26.07
CA ASN A 120 -25.87 22.57 -26.98
C ASN A 120 -24.56 23.00 -26.29
N LEU A 121 -23.75 22.03 -25.86
CA LEU A 121 -22.41 22.26 -25.34
C LEU A 121 -21.54 22.76 -26.50
N GLN A 122 -21.62 24.06 -26.78
CA GLN A 122 -20.56 24.75 -27.49
C GLN A 122 -19.36 24.76 -26.55
N ILE A 123 -18.46 23.79 -26.76
CA ILE A 123 -17.07 23.88 -26.30
C ILE A 123 -16.51 25.13 -26.99
N THR A 124 -16.58 26.26 -26.29
CA THR A 124 -15.99 27.49 -26.77
C THR A 124 -14.48 27.28 -26.72
N PRO A 125 -13.75 27.37 -27.85
CA PRO A 125 -12.31 27.26 -27.81
C PRO A 125 -11.74 28.46 -27.07
N THR A 126 -10.91 28.17 -26.07
CA THR A 126 -9.84 29.04 -25.59
C THR A 126 -10.28 30.33 -24.91
N ILE A 127 -10.63 30.23 -23.63
CA ILE A 127 -9.91 31.03 -22.65
C ILE A 127 -8.70 30.18 -22.26
N THR A 128 -7.49 30.59 -22.65
CA THR A 128 -6.30 30.21 -21.90
C THR A 128 -6.44 30.97 -20.58
N PRO A 129 -6.80 30.35 -19.45
CA PRO A 129 -6.54 31.02 -18.18
C PRO A 129 -5.04 31.30 -18.18
N THR A 130 -4.65 32.57 -18.05
CA THR A 130 -3.28 32.92 -17.73
C THR A 130 -3.02 32.27 -16.37
N LEU A 131 -2.48 31.05 -16.37
CA LEU A 131 -2.22 30.25 -15.18
C LEU A 131 -1.41 31.12 -14.22
N LYS A 132 -2.07 31.60 -13.17
CA LYS A 132 -1.38 32.36 -12.14
C LYS A 132 -0.65 31.33 -11.29
N VAL A 133 0.63 31.16 -11.58
CA VAL A 133 1.55 30.40 -10.71
C VAL A 133 1.41 30.98 -9.30
N PRO A 134 0.95 30.19 -8.31
CA PRO A 134 0.79 30.69 -6.95
C PRO A 134 2.14 31.17 -6.40
N ASP A 135 2.11 32.20 -5.57
CA ASP A 135 3.35 32.69 -4.97
C ASP A 135 3.90 31.67 -3.96
N LYS A 136 5.18 31.30 -4.15
CA LYS A 136 5.84 30.25 -3.34
C LYS A 136 6.04 30.65 -1.88
N ALA A 137 6.30 31.93 -1.60
CA ALA A 137 6.51 32.41 -0.24
C ALA A 137 5.18 32.46 0.51
N GLU A 138 4.11 32.86 -0.17
CA GLU A 138 2.74 32.83 0.35
C GLU A 138 2.29 31.40 0.65
N LEU A 139 2.45 30.46 -0.29
CA LEU A 139 2.12 29.04 -0.06
C LEU A 139 2.88 28.45 1.14
N LEU A 140 4.18 28.74 1.26
CA LEU A 140 4.96 28.23 2.38
C LEU A 140 4.54 28.87 3.71
N TYR A 141 4.21 30.17 3.71
CA TYR A 141 3.67 30.84 4.88
C TYR A 141 2.33 30.24 5.31
N GLN A 142 1.42 30.00 4.36
CA GLN A 142 0.13 29.35 4.60
C GLN A 142 0.30 27.93 5.13
N ALA A 143 1.16 27.11 4.52
CA ALA A 143 1.45 25.77 4.99
C ALA A 143 1.92 25.78 6.45
N ARG A 144 2.88 26.63 6.81
CA ARG A 144 3.34 26.77 8.21
C ARG A 144 2.22 27.20 9.16
N ALA A 145 1.28 28.02 8.71
CA ALA A 145 0.11 28.40 9.52
C ALA A 145 -0.85 27.22 9.71
N LEU A 146 -1.15 26.48 8.65
CA LEU A 146 -2.02 25.29 8.68
C LEU A 146 -1.45 24.19 9.58
N LEU A 147 -0.14 23.96 9.55
CA LEU A 147 0.53 23.04 10.49
C LEU A 147 0.36 23.49 11.94
N LYS A 148 0.43 24.79 12.22
CA LYS A 148 0.23 25.31 13.59
C LYS A 148 -1.21 25.19 14.07
N SER A 149 -2.18 25.28 13.17
CA SER A 149 -3.60 25.12 13.50
C SER A 149 -4.06 23.66 13.51
N GLY A 150 -3.21 22.70 13.14
CA GLY A 150 -3.57 21.29 13.05
C GLY A 150 -4.40 20.93 11.83
N GLU A 151 -4.45 21.80 10.82
CA GLU A 151 -5.20 21.59 9.57
C GLU A 151 -4.37 20.73 8.62
N TRP A 152 -4.14 19.47 8.99
CA TRP A 152 -3.16 18.60 8.34
C TRP A 152 -3.47 18.33 6.88
N THR A 153 -4.74 18.13 6.52
CA THR A 153 -5.18 17.90 5.14
C THR A 153 -4.83 19.09 4.25
N LEU A 154 -5.26 20.28 4.66
CA LEU A 154 -4.98 21.52 3.92
C LEU A 154 -3.47 21.81 3.87
N ALA A 155 -2.73 21.49 4.93
CA ALA A 155 -1.27 21.62 4.94
C ALA A 155 -0.60 20.72 3.88
N VAL A 156 -0.99 19.44 3.81
CA VAL A 156 -0.47 18.49 2.81
C VAL A 156 -0.79 18.98 1.39
N GLU A 157 -2.03 19.38 1.12
CA GLU A 157 -2.45 19.90 -0.18
C GLU A 157 -1.66 21.16 -0.59
N THR A 158 -1.46 22.09 0.36
CA THR A 158 -0.71 23.33 0.14
C THR A 158 0.76 23.05 -0.17
N LEU A 159 1.39 22.11 0.56
CA LEU A 159 2.79 21.73 0.36
C LEU A 159 2.99 20.95 -0.95
N GLN A 160 2.04 20.09 -1.33
CA GLN A 160 2.07 19.41 -2.63
C GLN A 160 1.93 20.40 -3.79
N THR A 161 1.02 21.36 -3.65
CA THR A 161 0.87 22.47 -4.61
C THR A 161 2.16 23.26 -4.74
N LEU A 162 2.83 23.56 -3.61
CA LEU A 162 4.11 24.25 -3.61
C LEU A 162 5.21 23.47 -4.34
N ARG A 163 5.34 22.15 -4.10
CA ARG A 163 6.32 21.30 -4.81
C ARG A 163 6.02 21.18 -6.30
N PHE A 164 4.75 21.16 -6.64
CA PHE A 164 4.32 21.03 -8.02
C PHE A 164 4.70 22.28 -8.84
N PHE A 165 4.35 23.47 -8.36
CA PHE A 165 4.66 24.72 -9.08
C PHE A 165 6.11 25.20 -8.90
N HIS A 166 6.76 24.83 -7.79
CA HIS A 166 8.10 25.29 -7.43
C HIS A 166 8.99 24.14 -6.92
N PRO A 167 9.36 23.19 -7.79
CA PRO A 167 10.01 21.93 -7.39
C PRO A 167 11.41 22.09 -6.79
N GLU A 168 12.09 23.22 -7.00
CA GLU A 168 13.42 23.48 -6.43
C GLU A 168 13.37 24.39 -5.18
N TYR A 169 12.19 24.89 -4.81
CA TYR A 169 12.07 25.88 -3.74
C TYR A 169 12.15 25.20 -2.37
N GLN A 170 13.20 25.49 -1.61
CA GLN A 170 13.33 25.10 -0.19
C GLN A 170 12.98 23.63 0.11
N LEU A 171 13.41 22.72 -0.77
CA LEU A 171 13.09 21.29 -0.74
C LEU A 171 13.18 20.66 0.66
N ALA A 172 14.30 20.86 1.35
CA ALA A 172 14.52 20.28 2.67
C ALA A 172 13.49 20.73 3.72
N GLU A 173 13.06 22.00 3.67
CA GLU A 173 12.03 22.49 4.57
C GLU A 173 10.66 21.94 4.21
N ILE A 174 10.33 21.91 2.92
CA ILE A 174 9.04 21.38 2.46
C ILE A 174 8.90 19.90 2.79
N ASP A 175 9.96 19.10 2.60
CA ASP A 175 9.97 17.68 2.95
C ASP A 175 9.79 17.48 4.47
N ALA A 176 10.43 18.32 5.30
CA ALA A 176 10.22 18.29 6.74
C ALA A 176 8.78 18.66 7.15
N LEU A 177 8.17 19.66 6.49
CA LEU A 177 6.78 20.03 6.75
C LEU A 177 5.79 18.97 6.26
N LEU A 178 6.07 18.32 5.12
CA LEU A 178 5.28 17.20 4.61
C LEU A 178 5.33 16.02 5.56
N PHE A 179 6.51 15.69 6.10
CA PHE A 179 6.64 14.68 7.14
C PHE A 179 5.70 14.97 8.31
N ILE A 180 5.75 16.17 8.88
CA ILE A 180 4.94 16.53 10.05
C ILE A 180 3.44 16.46 9.71
N ALA A 181 3.02 17.01 8.57
CA ALA A 181 1.60 17.04 8.21
C ALA A 181 1.05 15.62 7.92
N LEU A 182 1.77 14.80 7.15
CA LEU A 182 1.37 13.43 6.84
C LEU A 182 1.39 12.55 8.09
N TYR A 183 2.42 12.67 8.94
CA TYR A 183 2.52 11.93 10.19
C TYR A 183 1.27 12.17 11.07
N ASN A 184 0.97 13.45 11.34
CA ASN A 184 -0.14 13.78 12.22
C ASN A 184 -1.50 13.43 11.60
N ARG A 185 -1.68 13.63 10.28
CA ARG A 185 -2.92 13.23 9.60
C ARG A 185 -3.13 11.72 9.64
N GLY A 186 -2.08 10.95 9.37
CA GLY A 186 -2.11 9.49 9.46
C GLY A 186 -2.48 9.00 10.86
N MET A 187 -1.89 9.60 11.91
CA MET A 187 -2.22 9.27 13.30
C MET A 187 -3.67 9.60 13.66
N VAL A 188 -4.22 10.71 13.14
CA VAL A 188 -5.65 11.06 13.30
C VAL A 188 -6.54 10.03 12.62
N TYR A 189 -6.25 9.66 11.36
CA TYR A 189 -7.03 8.64 10.65
C TYR A 189 -7.02 7.29 11.36
N LEU A 190 -5.86 6.85 11.88
CA LEU A 190 -5.79 5.63 12.69
C LEU A 190 -6.63 5.72 13.97
N ALA A 191 -6.69 6.89 14.62
CA ALA A 191 -7.51 7.10 15.81
C ALA A 191 -9.01 7.13 15.51
N GLU A 192 -9.40 7.61 14.32
CA GLU A 192 -10.78 7.68 13.84
C GLU A 192 -11.27 6.37 13.19
N GLY A 193 -10.38 5.39 13.03
CA GLY A 193 -10.69 4.09 12.45
C GLY A 193 -10.60 4.03 10.92
N ASP A 194 -10.13 5.09 10.25
CA ASP A 194 -9.68 5.03 8.85
C ASP A 194 -8.28 4.43 8.80
N LEU A 195 -8.23 3.10 8.94
CA LEU A 195 -6.98 2.35 9.01
C LEU A 195 -6.17 2.44 7.73
N ALA A 196 -6.83 2.36 6.57
CA ALA A 196 -6.17 2.39 5.27
C ALA A 196 -5.60 3.78 4.96
N GLY A 197 -6.38 4.85 5.22
CA GLY A 197 -5.91 6.22 5.08
C GLY A 197 -4.74 6.53 6.02
N GLY A 198 -4.84 6.05 7.26
CA GLY A 198 -3.77 6.17 8.26
C GLY A 198 -2.45 5.52 7.83
N ILE A 199 -2.50 4.25 7.40
CA ILE A 199 -1.32 3.54 6.86
C ILE A 199 -0.74 4.31 5.67
N TYR A 200 -1.58 4.71 4.72
CA TYR A 200 -1.14 5.39 3.51
C TYR A 200 -0.35 6.67 3.80
N ASP A 201 -0.83 7.49 4.73
CA ASP A 201 -0.14 8.73 5.09
C ASP A 201 1.14 8.49 5.88
N LEU A 202 1.17 7.52 6.79
CA LEU A 202 2.39 7.14 7.51
C LEU A 202 3.47 6.59 6.55
N GLU A 203 3.10 5.77 5.57
CA GLU A 203 4.03 5.29 4.53
C GLU A 203 4.60 6.43 3.69
N ARG A 204 3.79 7.46 3.40
CA ARG A 204 4.26 8.65 2.70
C ARG A 204 5.18 9.49 3.58
N ALA A 205 4.86 9.66 4.86
CA ALA A 205 5.70 10.35 5.83
C ALA A 205 7.07 9.65 5.95
N ALA A 206 7.10 8.31 5.98
CA ALA A 206 8.32 7.51 6.07
C ALA A 206 9.33 7.73 4.92
N ARG A 207 8.91 8.35 3.81
CA ARG A 207 9.80 8.73 2.69
C ARG A 207 10.65 9.96 3.01
N PHE A 208 10.23 10.78 3.96
CA PHE A 208 10.86 12.05 4.32
C PHE A 208 11.67 11.96 5.61
N SER A 209 11.23 11.15 6.58
CA SER A 209 11.94 10.92 7.84
C SER A 209 11.52 9.57 8.45
N VAL A 210 12.23 9.15 9.50
CA VAL A 210 11.95 7.91 10.23
C VAL A 210 10.70 8.10 11.10
N LEU A 211 9.77 7.14 11.03
CA LEU A 211 8.64 7.03 11.96
C LEU A 211 9.14 6.59 13.34
N ASP A 212 8.56 7.17 14.38
CA ASP A 212 8.76 6.68 15.75
C ASP A 212 8.10 5.31 15.97
N GLU A 213 8.31 4.76 17.16
CA GLU A 213 7.81 3.44 17.52
C GLU A 213 6.28 3.40 17.62
N GLU A 214 5.65 4.48 18.08
CA GLU A 214 4.20 4.54 18.21
C GLU A 214 3.51 4.43 16.84
N ALA A 215 3.92 5.23 15.87
CA ALA A 215 3.36 5.19 14.53
C ALA A 215 3.59 3.85 13.83
N LYS A 216 4.77 3.23 14.03
CA LYS A 216 5.07 1.91 13.49
C LYS A 216 4.15 0.84 14.06
N ASN A 217 3.99 0.81 15.39
CA ASN A 217 3.12 -0.16 16.05
C ASN A 217 1.67 0.00 15.57
N LYS A 218 1.15 1.23 15.50
CA LYS A 218 -0.21 1.47 14.99
C LYS A 218 -0.37 1.12 13.52
N GLN A 219 0.63 1.35 12.68
CA GLN A 219 0.61 0.94 11.27
C GLN A 219 0.56 -0.59 11.13
N GLU A 220 1.32 -1.31 11.95
CA GLU A 220 1.33 -2.77 11.98
C GLU A 220 -0.02 -3.32 12.48
N TRP A 221 -0.55 -2.81 13.58
CA TRP A 221 -1.87 -3.16 14.10
C TRP A 221 -2.99 -2.88 13.10
N ALA A 222 -2.97 -1.72 12.44
CA ALA A 222 -3.92 -1.40 11.37
C ALA A 222 -3.84 -2.42 10.21
N SER A 223 -2.63 -2.86 9.85
CA SER A 223 -2.41 -3.85 8.80
C SER A 223 -2.94 -5.23 9.20
N PHE A 224 -2.72 -5.66 10.45
CA PHE A 224 -3.27 -6.90 10.98
C PHE A 224 -4.79 -6.86 11.06
N TYR A 225 -5.37 -5.76 11.55
CA TYR A 225 -6.81 -5.60 11.63
C TYR A 225 -7.46 -5.71 10.25
N LEU A 226 -6.97 -4.96 9.25
CA LEU A 226 -7.48 -5.01 7.87
C LEU A 226 -7.29 -6.41 7.24
N ALA A 227 -6.16 -7.07 7.51
CA ALA A 227 -5.94 -8.44 7.05
C ALA A 227 -6.97 -9.40 7.68
N GLY A 228 -7.20 -9.32 8.99
CA GLY A 228 -8.20 -10.12 9.69
C GLY A 228 -9.61 -9.93 9.13
N VAL A 229 -10.03 -8.68 8.90
CA VAL A 229 -11.31 -8.35 8.27
C VAL A 229 -11.41 -8.89 6.85
N SER A 230 -10.32 -8.87 6.06
CA SER A 230 -10.34 -9.39 4.68
C SER A 230 -10.65 -10.89 4.58
N TYR A 231 -10.44 -11.66 5.66
CA TYR A 231 -10.76 -13.08 5.76
C TYR A 231 -12.07 -13.36 6.50
N TRP A 232 -12.79 -12.33 6.95
CA TRP A 232 -14.05 -12.47 7.67
C TRP A 232 -15.06 -13.27 6.84
N GLU A 233 -15.69 -14.27 7.44
CA GLU A 233 -16.61 -15.23 6.78
C GLU A 233 -16.02 -16.09 5.64
N LEU A 234 -14.80 -15.81 5.19
CA LEU A 234 -14.11 -16.56 4.12
C LEU A 234 -13.17 -17.61 4.68
N ASP A 235 -12.38 -17.26 5.70
CA ASP A 235 -11.39 -18.13 6.33
C ASP A 235 -11.22 -17.72 7.80
N TRP A 236 -12.09 -18.27 8.66
CA TRP A 236 -12.11 -17.95 10.10
C TRP A 236 -10.78 -18.24 10.81
N ARG A 237 -10.03 -19.26 10.36
CA ARG A 237 -8.69 -19.55 10.91
C ARG A 237 -7.76 -18.37 10.68
N LYS A 238 -7.72 -17.84 9.44
CA LYS A 238 -6.87 -16.69 9.11
C LYS A 238 -7.35 -15.41 9.79
N ALA A 239 -8.66 -15.18 9.84
CA ALA A 239 -9.21 -14.06 10.57
C ALA A 239 -8.74 -14.07 12.03
N ALA A 240 -8.95 -15.19 12.74
CA ALA A 240 -8.50 -15.35 14.12
C ALA A 240 -6.98 -15.18 14.26
N TYR A 241 -6.19 -15.75 13.33
CA TYR A 241 -4.73 -15.60 13.34
C TYR A 241 -4.30 -14.13 13.29
N TYR A 242 -4.81 -13.32 12.37
CA TYR A 242 -4.37 -11.93 12.27
C TYR A 242 -4.75 -11.09 13.50
N PHE A 243 -5.94 -11.30 14.07
CA PHE A 243 -6.30 -10.60 15.31
C PHE A 243 -5.46 -11.09 16.51
N SER A 244 -5.08 -12.38 16.56
CA SER A 244 -4.20 -12.90 17.61
C SER A 244 -2.81 -12.26 17.63
N LEU A 245 -2.33 -11.71 16.51
CA LEU A 245 -1.03 -11.03 16.44
C LEU A 245 -1.01 -9.70 17.19
N MET A 246 -2.17 -9.12 17.49
CA MET A 246 -2.26 -7.78 18.09
C MET A 246 -3.10 -7.71 19.37
N VAL A 247 -3.94 -8.71 19.65
CA VAL A 247 -4.94 -8.61 20.73
C VAL A 247 -4.33 -8.39 22.12
N ASP A 248 -3.12 -8.92 22.38
CA ASP A 248 -2.45 -8.75 23.68
C ASP A 248 -1.89 -7.33 23.87
N GLU A 249 -1.49 -6.68 22.78
CA GLU A 249 -0.83 -5.36 22.81
C GLU A 249 -1.81 -4.21 22.55
N ALA A 250 -2.87 -4.48 21.76
CA ALA A 250 -3.81 -3.47 21.28
C ALA A 250 -5.25 -4.02 21.23
N PRO A 251 -5.81 -4.52 22.36
CA PRO A 251 -7.14 -5.14 22.39
C PRO A 251 -8.26 -4.18 21.95
N ASP A 252 -8.14 -2.89 22.34
CA ASP A 252 -9.13 -1.84 22.06
C ASP A 252 -8.98 -1.20 20.66
N PHE A 253 -8.02 -1.64 19.85
CA PHE A 253 -7.80 -1.08 18.52
C PHE A 253 -8.95 -1.45 17.58
N GLN A 254 -9.48 -0.49 16.84
CA GLN A 254 -10.72 -0.64 16.07
C GLN A 254 -10.66 0.11 14.75
N ASP A 255 -11.46 -0.33 13.79
CA ASP A 255 -11.77 0.44 12.58
C ASP A 255 -13.01 1.32 12.78
N ALA A 256 -13.45 1.99 11.72
CA ALA A 256 -14.63 2.85 11.73
C ALA A 256 -15.94 2.13 12.10
N SER A 257 -15.96 0.79 12.15
CA SER A 257 -17.13 0.05 12.64
C SER A 257 -17.29 0.13 14.17
N GLY A 258 -16.24 0.51 14.89
CA GLY A 258 -16.21 0.55 16.35
C GLY A 258 -16.13 -0.83 17.01
N ILE A 259 -15.87 -1.89 16.24
CA ILE A 259 -15.60 -3.23 16.78
C ILE A 259 -14.09 -3.32 17.06
N THR A 260 -13.75 -3.73 18.27
CA THR A 260 -12.36 -3.83 18.73
C THR A 260 -11.67 -5.09 18.20
N ALA A 261 -10.34 -5.09 18.19
CA ALA A 261 -9.53 -6.24 17.81
C ALA A 261 -9.80 -7.44 18.72
N GLN A 262 -10.06 -7.20 20.02
CA GLN A 262 -10.46 -8.24 20.96
C GLN A 262 -11.81 -8.87 20.58
N GLU A 263 -12.84 -8.06 20.30
CA GLU A 263 -14.15 -8.57 19.88
C GLU A 263 -14.05 -9.32 18.55
N ARG A 264 -13.26 -8.80 17.60
CA ARG A 264 -12.98 -9.50 16.35
C ARG A 264 -12.27 -10.84 16.56
N TYR A 265 -11.32 -10.90 17.47
CA TYR A 265 -10.59 -12.13 17.78
C TYR A 265 -11.50 -13.17 18.42
N GLN A 266 -12.29 -12.76 19.41
CA GLN A 266 -13.25 -13.61 20.10
C GLN A 266 -14.24 -14.26 19.11
N GLU A 267 -14.86 -13.45 18.25
CA GLU A 267 -15.85 -13.94 17.29
C GLU A 267 -15.19 -14.83 16.22
N ALA A 268 -14.03 -14.44 15.69
CA ALA A 268 -13.31 -15.26 14.71
C ALA A 268 -12.88 -16.62 15.29
N ALA A 269 -12.44 -16.65 16.56
CA ALA A 269 -12.10 -17.87 17.26
C ALA A 269 -13.32 -18.78 17.44
N TRP A 270 -14.46 -18.22 17.86
CA TRP A 270 -15.72 -18.96 17.96
C TRP A 270 -16.12 -19.56 16.61
N GLN A 271 -16.24 -18.73 15.58
CA GLN A 271 -16.67 -19.20 14.26
C GLN A 271 -15.70 -20.24 13.68
N TYR A 272 -14.42 -20.14 14.00
CA TYR A 272 -13.46 -21.16 13.60
C TYR A 272 -13.65 -22.48 14.36
N ALA A 273 -13.93 -22.44 15.66
CA ALA A 273 -14.30 -23.63 16.43
C ALA A 273 -15.53 -24.34 15.85
N GLU A 274 -16.56 -23.60 15.43
CA GLU A 274 -17.75 -24.15 14.76
C GLU A 274 -17.41 -24.84 13.42
N VAL A 275 -16.43 -24.32 12.67
CA VAL A 275 -15.93 -24.99 11.46
C VAL A 275 -15.20 -26.29 11.80
N LEU A 276 -14.45 -26.33 12.90
CA LEU A 276 -13.72 -27.51 13.37
C LEU A 276 -14.67 -28.60 13.86
N VAL A 277 -15.72 -28.24 14.61
CA VAL A 277 -16.82 -29.14 15.01
C VAL A 277 -17.42 -29.84 13.80
N LYS A 278 -17.73 -29.10 12.72
CA LYS A 278 -18.30 -29.68 11.48
C LYS A 278 -17.34 -30.62 10.77
N LYS A 279 -16.04 -30.52 11.04
CA LYS A 279 -14.98 -31.40 10.52
C LYS A 279 -14.64 -32.54 11.48
N ALA A 280 -15.31 -32.64 12.63
CA ALA A 280 -14.98 -33.57 13.72
C ALA A 280 -13.55 -33.42 14.28
N ASP A 281 -12.96 -32.23 14.15
CA ASP A 281 -11.68 -31.87 14.77
C ASP A 281 -11.95 -31.27 16.16
N TRP A 282 -12.36 -32.13 17.08
CA TRP A 282 -12.94 -31.73 18.37
C TRP A 282 -11.91 -31.11 19.33
N CYS A 283 -10.70 -31.64 19.37
CA CYS A 283 -9.64 -31.13 20.26
C CYS A 283 -9.19 -29.73 19.85
N GLU A 284 -9.05 -29.45 18.55
CA GLU A 284 -8.73 -28.09 18.11
C GLU A 284 -9.95 -27.16 18.28
N ALA A 285 -11.18 -27.67 18.08
CA ALA A 285 -12.39 -26.90 18.36
C ALA A 285 -12.46 -26.46 19.83
N GLU A 286 -12.17 -27.38 20.76
CA GLU A 286 -12.09 -27.09 22.20
C GLU A 286 -11.13 -25.94 22.48
N ARG A 287 -9.92 -25.96 21.89
CA ARG A 287 -8.93 -24.89 22.06
C ARG A 287 -9.45 -23.53 21.60
N TYR A 288 -10.10 -23.46 20.45
CA TYR A 288 -10.64 -22.20 19.94
C TYR A 288 -11.89 -21.72 20.68
N PHE A 289 -12.72 -22.62 21.22
CA PHE A 289 -13.80 -22.23 22.14
C PHE A 289 -13.25 -21.64 23.44
N LYS A 290 -12.16 -22.17 24.00
CA LYS A 290 -11.48 -21.58 25.17
C LYS A 290 -10.99 -20.16 24.88
N ILE A 291 -10.34 -19.95 23.73
CA ILE A 291 -9.90 -18.61 23.30
C ILE A 291 -11.10 -17.66 23.22
N ALA A 292 -12.20 -18.07 22.57
CA ALA A 292 -13.38 -17.23 22.48
C ALA A 292 -13.94 -16.84 23.86
N LEU A 293 -13.99 -17.77 24.82
CA LEU A 293 -14.42 -17.49 26.19
C LEU A 293 -13.49 -16.54 26.93
N GLU A 294 -12.18 -16.75 26.83
CA GLU A 294 -11.15 -15.90 27.46
C GLU A 294 -11.23 -14.43 26.99
N HIS A 295 -11.67 -14.20 25.77
CA HIS A 295 -11.78 -12.86 25.16
C HIS A 295 -13.19 -12.24 25.21
N GLY A 296 -14.12 -12.79 26.01
CA GLY A 296 -15.43 -12.18 26.27
C GLY A 296 -16.64 -12.98 25.77
N GLY A 297 -16.46 -14.26 25.47
CA GLY A 297 -17.53 -15.15 25.06
C GLY A 297 -18.68 -15.29 26.08
N GLU A 298 -19.91 -15.42 25.58
CA GLU A 298 -21.11 -15.61 26.39
C GLU A 298 -21.30 -17.06 26.88
N ALA A 299 -22.25 -17.29 27.81
CA ALA A 299 -22.52 -18.59 28.41
C ALA A 299 -22.82 -19.72 27.39
N ALA A 300 -23.34 -19.41 26.20
CA ALA A 300 -23.56 -20.39 25.14
C ALA A 300 -22.24 -21.06 24.67
N LEU A 301 -21.12 -20.34 24.75
CA LEU A 301 -19.80 -20.89 24.44
C LEU A 301 -19.31 -21.90 25.48
N GLU A 302 -19.75 -21.81 26.74
CA GLU A 302 -19.40 -22.80 27.77
C GLU A 302 -19.99 -24.17 27.45
N GLU A 303 -21.23 -24.23 26.96
CA GLU A 303 -21.86 -25.49 26.53
C GLU A 303 -21.11 -26.09 25.34
N ASN A 304 -20.81 -25.28 24.33
CA ASN A 304 -20.06 -25.71 23.14
C ASN A 304 -18.65 -26.19 23.50
N LEU A 305 -17.97 -25.48 24.41
CA LEU A 305 -16.66 -25.89 24.92
C LEU A 305 -16.74 -27.27 25.61
N ASN A 306 -17.68 -27.45 26.54
CA ASN A 306 -17.82 -28.70 27.28
C ASN A 306 -18.13 -29.88 26.35
N ASN A 307 -18.97 -29.64 25.33
CA ASN A 307 -19.27 -30.65 24.33
C ASN A 307 -18.04 -31.00 23.49
N ALA A 308 -17.28 -30.00 23.01
CA ALA A 308 -16.06 -30.23 22.26
C ALA A 308 -15.00 -30.98 23.07
N ALA A 309 -14.80 -30.62 24.34
CA ALA A 309 -13.88 -31.29 25.27
C ALA A 309 -14.24 -32.78 25.44
N LYS A 310 -15.52 -33.06 25.68
CA LYS A 310 -16.01 -34.43 25.82
C LYS A 310 -15.77 -35.26 24.55
N MET A 311 -16.09 -34.70 23.38
CA MET A 311 -15.90 -35.41 22.11
C MET A 311 -14.41 -35.60 21.77
N CYS A 312 -13.53 -34.70 22.20
CA CYS A 312 -12.08 -34.85 22.09
C CYS A 312 -11.59 -36.05 22.92
N GLU A 313 -11.97 -36.13 24.20
CA GLU A 313 -11.60 -37.24 25.10
C GLU A 313 -12.09 -38.60 24.55
N GLU A 314 -13.36 -38.67 24.10
CA GLU A 314 -13.91 -39.90 23.52
C GLU A 314 -13.10 -40.37 22.29
N MET A 315 -12.60 -39.46 21.45
CA MET A 315 -11.80 -39.81 20.25
C MET A 315 -10.40 -40.32 20.60
N GLU A 316 -9.74 -39.73 21.60
CA GLU A 316 -8.43 -40.17 22.08
C GLU A 316 -8.50 -41.61 22.64
N ASP A 317 -9.54 -41.92 23.42
CA ASP A 317 -9.79 -43.27 23.95
C ASP A 317 -9.96 -44.33 22.84
N PHE A 318 -10.63 -43.98 21.73
CA PHE A 318 -10.81 -44.88 20.59
C PHE A 318 -9.51 -45.15 19.82
N GLU A 319 -8.59 -44.19 19.77
CA GLU A 319 -7.29 -44.38 19.13
C GLU A 319 -6.37 -45.26 19.99
N GLU A 320 -6.46 -45.18 21.33
CA GLU A 320 -5.67 -46.01 22.24
C GLU A 320 -6.17 -47.46 22.35
N GLU A 321 -7.47 -47.72 22.22
CA GLU A 321 -8.03 -49.10 22.23
C GLU A 321 -7.87 -49.84 20.88
N GLY A 322 -7.48 -49.14 19.82
CA GLY A 322 -7.36 -49.65 18.45
C GLY A 322 -5.98 -50.19 18.04
N ASP A 323 -4.94 -49.96 18.84
CA ASP A 323 -3.56 -50.44 18.67
C ASP A 323 -3.24 -51.69 19.52
#